data_AF-A0A6M2CBQ1-F1
#
_entry.id   AF-A0A6M2CBQ1-F1
#
_cell.length_a   1.000
_cell.length_b   1.000
_cell.length_c   1.000
_cell.angle_alpha   90.00
_cell.angle_beta   90.00
_cell.angle_gamma   90.00
#
_symmetry.space_group_name_H-M   'P 1'
#
loop_
_entity.id
_entity.type
_entity.pdbx_description
1 polymer ?
#
loop_
_entity_poly.entity_id
_entity_poly.type
_entity_poly.pdbx_seq_one_letter_code
_entity_poly.pdbx_strand_id
1 'polypeptide(L)'
;MKKIIKIINISLFCTICFFTSCKEVHKMNIEAESEAEAEIKSEKLDEEIKMLEYQQSKLPKSESEIKQEESEKQQEEMNNNKSFSFSKNKDIGFVYVEIKKIKFNCTDKESEVNAKYKLYLKAKELKGDGIIDYKINFTPFYSSGTIVKKK
;
A
#
# COMPACT_ATOMS: atom_id res chain seq x y z
N MET A 1 -17.69 70.07 52.42
CA MET A 1 -16.54 69.80 51.53
C MET A 1 -16.01 68.40 51.85
N LYS A 2 -16.53 67.36 51.19
CA LYS A 2 -15.84 66.53 50.18
C LYS A 2 -14.32 66.41 50.39
N LYS A 3 -13.85 65.21 50.78
CA LYS A 3 -12.67 64.48 50.26
C LYS A 3 -12.02 63.57 51.31
N ILE A 4 -12.67 62.47 51.72
CA ILE A 4 -11.95 61.32 52.29
C ILE A 4 -12.62 60.03 51.81
N ILE A 5 -12.70 59.85 50.49
CA ILE A 5 -13.01 58.56 49.85
C ILE A 5 -12.05 58.45 48.67
N LYS A 6 -10.78 58.11 48.92
CA LYS A 6 -9.84 57.83 47.82
C LYS A 6 -8.57 57.04 48.17
N ILE A 7 -8.44 56.48 49.38
CA ILE A 7 -7.20 55.79 49.78
C ILE A 7 -7.39 54.28 50.01
N ILE A 8 -8.61 53.76 50.09
CA ILE A 8 -8.84 52.31 50.29
C ILE A 8 -8.74 51.51 48.98
N ASN A 9 -8.78 52.16 47.81
CA ASN A 9 -8.92 51.45 46.53
C ASN A 9 -7.62 51.10 45.80
N ILE A 10 -6.45 51.52 46.29
CA ILE A 10 -5.15 51.28 45.61
C ILE A 10 -4.44 50.03 46.17
N SER A 11 -4.63 49.72 47.46
CA SER A 11 -3.99 48.56 48.10
C SER A 11 -4.63 47.21 47.72
N LEU A 12 -5.89 47.21 47.30
CA LEU A 12 -6.60 45.98 46.88
C LEU A 12 -6.35 45.64 45.40
N PHE A 13 -5.98 46.65 44.59
CA PHE A 13 -5.76 46.47 43.16
C PHE A 13 -4.36 45.88 42.86
N CYS A 14 -3.32 46.24 43.64
CA CYS A 14 -1.99 45.68 43.46
C CYS A 14 -1.87 44.20 43.86
N THR A 15 -2.60 43.73 44.88
CA THR A 15 -2.56 42.32 45.29
C THR A 15 -3.26 41.41 44.29
N ILE A 16 -4.37 41.83 43.68
CA ILE A 16 -5.06 41.03 42.65
C ILE A 16 -4.20 40.88 41.40
N CYS A 17 -3.49 41.94 40.97
CA CYS A 17 -2.62 41.88 39.78
C CYS A 17 -1.39 40.96 39.93
N PHE A 18 -0.84 40.79 41.13
CA PHE A 18 0.27 39.86 41.37
C PHE A 18 -0.19 38.39 41.37
N PHE A 19 -1.39 38.10 41.89
CA PHE A 19 -1.93 36.72 41.92
C PHE A 19 -2.41 36.22 40.55
N THR A 20 -2.89 37.12 39.66
CA THR A 20 -3.26 36.74 38.29
C THR A 20 -2.02 36.42 37.45
N SER A 21 -0.95 37.19 37.58
CA SER A 21 0.34 36.98 36.88
C SER A 21 0.98 35.62 37.25
N CYS A 22 1.02 35.27 38.53
CA CYS A 22 1.57 33.97 38.96
C CYS A 22 0.75 32.76 38.47
N LYS A 23 -0.58 32.87 38.33
CA LYS A 23 -1.41 31.77 37.81
C LYS A 23 -1.22 31.54 36.32
N GLU A 24 -1.08 32.59 35.53
CA GLU A 24 -0.83 32.48 34.08
C GLU A 24 0.54 31.87 33.79
N VAL A 25 1.59 32.31 34.51
CA VAL A 25 2.92 31.72 34.39
C VAL A 25 2.93 30.24 34.80
N HIS A 26 2.22 29.87 35.87
CA HIS A 26 2.16 28.48 36.30
C HIS A 26 1.40 27.58 35.30
N LYS A 27 0.35 28.12 34.67
CA LYS A 27 -0.42 27.43 33.63
C LYS A 27 0.41 27.22 32.37
N MET A 28 1.16 28.23 31.93
CA MET A 28 2.08 28.11 30.79
C MET A 28 3.19 27.09 31.02
N ASN A 29 3.74 27.02 32.24
CA ASN A 29 4.75 25.99 32.57
C ASN A 29 4.16 24.58 32.54
N ILE A 30 2.93 24.38 33.02
CA ILE A 30 2.26 23.06 32.96
C ILE A 30 1.95 22.66 31.52
N GLU A 31 1.52 23.62 30.69
CA GLU A 31 1.27 23.36 29.25
C GLU A 31 2.57 22.98 28.54
N ALA A 32 3.67 23.71 28.77
CA ALA A 32 4.98 23.41 28.19
C ALA A 32 5.56 22.06 28.69
N GLU A 33 5.40 21.73 29.97
CA GLU A 33 5.77 20.40 30.51
C GLU A 33 4.92 19.29 29.85
N SER A 34 3.63 19.51 29.65
CA SER A 34 2.74 18.54 28.99
C SER A 34 3.06 18.33 27.51
N GLU A 35 3.46 19.40 26.80
CA GLU A 35 3.90 19.34 25.40
C GLU A 35 5.23 18.58 25.28
N ALA A 36 6.19 18.87 26.15
CA ALA A 36 7.46 18.15 26.18
C ALA A 36 7.29 16.66 26.53
N GLU A 37 6.38 16.33 27.46
CA GLU A 37 6.03 14.94 27.78
C GLU A 37 5.33 14.22 26.62
N ALA A 38 4.46 14.92 25.88
CA ALA A 38 3.78 14.37 24.71
C ALA A 38 4.77 14.10 23.56
N GLU A 39 5.73 15.01 23.32
CA GLU A 39 6.79 14.83 22.33
C GLU A 39 7.68 13.63 22.68
N ILE A 40 8.17 13.53 23.92
CA ILE A 40 8.98 12.38 24.39
C ILE A 40 8.21 11.06 24.25
N LYS A 41 6.89 11.07 24.53
CA LYS A 41 6.05 9.89 24.39
C LYS A 41 5.86 9.49 22.93
N SER A 42 5.75 10.45 22.01
CA SER A 42 5.67 10.19 20.57
C SER A 42 6.97 9.62 20.00
N GLU A 43 8.13 10.17 20.41
CA GLU A 43 9.44 9.70 19.96
C GLU A 43 9.71 8.24 20.41
N LYS A 44 9.35 7.91 21.67
CA LYS A 44 9.43 6.53 22.17
C LYS A 44 8.51 5.57 21.40
N LEU A 45 7.33 6.04 20.97
CA LEU A 45 6.40 5.23 20.20
C LEU A 45 6.97 4.94 18.80
N ASP A 46 7.56 5.95 18.15
CA ASP A 46 8.20 5.81 16.84
C ASP A 46 9.43 4.88 16.90
N GLU A 47 10.21 4.94 17.97
CA GLU A 47 11.31 3.99 18.21
C GLU A 47 10.80 2.56 18.41
N GLU A 48 9.72 2.37 19.17
CA GLU A 48 9.09 1.06 19.38
C GLU A 48 8.55 0.48 18.06
N ILE A 49 7.88 1.30 17.25
CA ILE A 49 7.40 0.90 15.91
C ILE A 49 8.57 0.46 15.04
N LYS A 50 9.66 1.26 14.96
CA LYS A 50 10.84 0.89 14.16
C LYS A 50 11.48 -0.41 14.64
N MET A 51 11.54 -0.63 15.96
CA MET A 51 12.07 -1.89 16.50
C MET A 51 11.18 -3.09 16.14
N LEU A 52 9.86 -2.94 16.20
CA LEU A 52 8.91 -3.97 15.83
C LEU A 52 8.97 -4.29 14.32
N GLU A 53 9.03 -3.27 13.46
CA GLU A 53 9.22 -3.44 12.01
C GLU A 53 10.55 -4.15 11.70
N TYR A 54 11.63 -3.78 12.40
CA TYR A 54 12.92 -4.45 12.27
C TYR A 54 12.86 -5.92 12.69
N GLN A 55 12.19 -6.23 13.81
CA GLN A 55 11.99 -7.61 14.25
C GLN A 55 11.16 -8.42 13.25
N GLN A 56 10.10 -7.82 12.70
CA GLN A 56 9.25 -8.45 11.70
C GLN A 56 10.00 -8.71 10.40
N SER A 57 10.90 -7.80 9.98
CA SER A 57 11.75 -7.97 8.79
C SER A 57 12.73 -9.15 8.88
N LYS A 58 13.04 -9.61 10.10
CA LYS A 58 13.91 -10.77 10.33
C LYS A 58 13.18 -12.12 10.32
N LEU A 59 11.85 -12.11 10.34
CA LEU A 59 11.09 -13.34 10.25
C LEU A 59 11.16 -13.89 8.81
N PRO A 60 11.25 -15.22 8.64
CA PRO A 60 11.14 -15.81 7.32
C PRO A 60 9.75 -15.49 6.75
N LYS A 61 9.72 -15.11 5.47
CA LYS A 61 8.46 -14.83 4.76
C LYS A 61 7.54 -16.05 4.79
N SER A 62 6.26 -15.80 5.00
CA SER A 62 5.22 -16.81 4.89
C SER A 62 5.08 -17.31 3.44
N GLU A 63 4.54 -18.52 3.26
CA GLU A 63 4.24 -19.06 1.93
C GLU A 63 3.28 -18.14 1.13
N SER A 64 2.36 -17.45 1.81
CA SER A 64 1.44 -16.50 1.19
C SER A 64 2.17 -15.29 0.63
N GLU A 65 3.10 -14.71 1.39
CA GLU A 65 3.89 -13.55 0.95
C GLU A 65 4.78 -13.93 -0.24
N ILE A 66 5.41 -15.11 -0.20
CA ILE A 66 6.23 -15.61 -1.32
C ILE A 66 5.39 -15.77 -2.59
N LYS A 67 4.19 -16.37 -2.49
CA LYS A 67 3.28 -16.55 -3.64
C LYS A 67 2.78 -15.23 -4.20
N GLN A 68 2.51 -14.25 -3.33
CA GLN A 68 2.11 -12.92 -3.75
C GLN A 68 3.23 -12.22 -4.51
N GLU A 69 4.44 -12.18 -3.96
CA GLU A 69 5.61 -11.60 -4.64
C GLU A 69 5.89 -12.27 -6.00
N GLU A 70 5.73 -13.60 -6.09
CA GLU A 70 5.90 -14.32 -7.34
C GLU A 70 4.82 -13.92 -8.36
N SER A 71 3.55 -13.83 -7.93
CA SER A 71 2.45 -13.38 -8.79
C SER A 71 2.66 -11.95 -9.27
N GLU A 72 3.15 -11.05 -8.41
CA GLU A 72 3.47 -9.66 -8.75
C GLU A 72 4.58 -9.59 -9.81
N LYS A 73 5.66 -10.36 -9.64
CA LYS A 73 6.75 -10.46 -10.63
C LYS A 73 6.25 -10.99 -11.97
N GLN A 74 5.41 -12.03 -11.97
CA GLN A 74 4.84 -12.59 -13.20
C GLN A 74 3.95 -11.58 -13.93
N GLN A 75 3.15 -10.82 -13.17
CA GLN A 75 2.31 -9.76 -13.72
C GLN A 75 3.15 -8.63 -14.30
N GLU A 76 4.21 -8.22 -13.60
CA GLU A 76 5.14 -7.20 -14.05
C GLU A 76 5.86 -7.61 -15.35
N GLU A 77 6.35 -8.85 -15.43
CA GLU A 77 7.00 -9.36 -16.65
C GLU A 77 6.07 -9.31 -17.86
N MET A 78 4.82 -9.76 -17.70
CA MET A 78 3.83 -9.69 -18.77
C MET A 78 3.54 -8.24 -19.17
N ASN A 79 3.43 -7.32 -18.21
CA ASN A 79 3.14 -5.90 -18.47
C ASN A 79 4.32 -5.19 -19.16
N ASN A 80 5.55 -5.56 -18.83
CA ASN A 80 6.76 -5.00 -19.44
C ASN A 80 6.92 -5.43 -20.91
N ASN A 81 6.38 -6.58 -21.30
CA ASN A 81 6.36 -7.04 -22.69
C ASN A 81 5.18 -6.42 -23.48
N LYS A 82 5.29 -5.12 -23.77
CA LYS A 82 4.25 -4.33 -24.46
C LYS A 82 3.88 -4.81 -25.87
N SER A 83 4.72 -5.61 -26.53
CA SER A 83 4.41 -6.16 -27.85
C SER A 83 3.51 -7.40 -27.77
N PHE A 84 3.47 -8.08 -26.62
CA PHE A 84 2.66 -9.26 -26.45
C PHE A 84 1.23 -8.90 -26.10
N SER A 85 0.27 -9.43 -26.86
CA SER A 85 -1.15 -9.11 -26.67
C SER A 85 -1.96 -10.30 -26.16
N PHE A 86 -2.90 -10.03 -25.25
CA PHE A 86 -3.91 -10.98 -24.81
C PHE A 86 -5.29 -10.48 -25.21
N SER A 87 -6.06 -11.30 -25.93
CA SER A 87 -7.44 -11.01 -26.29
C SER A 87 -8.37 -12.16 -25.93
N LYS A 88 -9.52 -11.82 -25.34
CA LYS A 88 -10.60 -12.78 -25.07
C LYS A 88 -11.34 -13.19 -26.35
N ASN A 89 -11.15 -12.44 -27.44
CA ASN A 89 -11.81 -12.64 -28.73
C ASN A 89 -10.74 -12.91 -29.81
N LYS A 90 -11.19 -13.08 -31.06
CA LYS A 90 -10.29 -13.20 -32.22
C LYS A 90 -9.64 -11.89 -32.65
N ASP A 91 -10.18 -10.74 -32.23
CA ASP A 91 -9.58 -9.44 -32.55
C ASP A 91 -8.46 -9.11 -31.55
N ILE A 92 -7.26 -8.84 -32.06
CA ILE A 92 -6.05 -8.57 -31.28
C ILE A 92 -5.29 -7.33 -31.77
N GLY A 93 -5.91 -6.52 -32.65
CA GLY A 93 -5.32 -5.26 -33.13
C GLY A 93 -4.18 -5.40 -34.16
N PHE A 94 -3.92 -6.62 -34.66
CA PHE A 94 -3.00 -6.85 -35.78
C PHE A 94 -3.41 -8.08 -36.59
N VAL A 95 -2.92 -8.14 -37.84
CA VAL A 95 -3.08 -9.32 -38.70
C VAL A 95 -2.15 -10.43 -38.20
N TYR A 96 -2.69 -11.64 -38.05
CA TYR A 96 -1.97 -12.75 -37.45
C TYR A 96 -2.15 -14.07 -38.20
N VAL A 97 -1.28 -15.03 -37.88
CA VAL A 97 -1.43 -16.45 -38.20
C VAL A 97 -1.56 -17.24 -36.90
N GLU A 98 -2.50 -18.19 -36.87
CA GLU A 98 -2.68 -19.08 -35.72
C GLU A 98 -1.55 -20.12 -35.70
N ILE A 99 -0.91 -20.28 -34.54
CA ILE A 99 0.15 -21.27 -34.35
C ILE A 99 -0.43 -22.54 -33.73
N LYS A 100 -1.07 -22.41 -32.56
CA LYS A 100 -1.52 -23.56 -31.77
C LYS A 100 -2.58 -23.17 -30.76
N LYS A 101 -3.63 -23.98 -30.66
CA LYS A 101 -4.60 -23.92 -29.56
C LYS A 101 -4.06 -24.69 -28.35
N ILE A 102 -4.12 -24.08 -27.18
CA ILE A 102 -3.59 -24.64 -25.93
C ILE A 102 -4.61 -24.54 -24.80
N LYS A 103 -4.55 -25.50 -23.88
CA LYS A 103 -5.33 -25.54 -22.63
C LYS A 103 -4.47 -26.13 -21.53
N PHE A 104 -4.44 -25.47 -20.38
CA PHE A 104 -3.78 -25.95 -19.16
C PHE A 104 -4.83 -26.13 -18.08
N ASN A 105 -4.84 -27.29 -17.45
CA ASN A 105 -5.56 -27.48 -16.20
C ASN A 105 -4.74 -26.83 -15.09
N CYS A 106 -5.42 -26.06 -14.24
CA CYS A 106 -4.82 -25.35 -13.13
C CYS A 106 -5.23 -26.01 -11.81
N THR A 107 -4.41 -25.86 -10.79
CA THR A 107 -4.76 -26.35 -9.45
C THR A 107 -5.41 -25.24 -8.64
N ASP A 108 -6.28 -25.57 -7.70
CA ASP A 108 -7.00 -24.60 -6.86
C ASP A 108 -6.07 -23.70 -5.99
N LYS A 109 -4.78 -24.05 -5.92
CA LYS A 109 -3.74 -23.27 -5.25
C LYS A 109 -3.14 -22.17 -6.14
N GLU A 110 -3.42 -22.17 -7.44
CA GLU A 110 -2.88 -21.22 -8.40
C GLU A 110 -3.78 -19.98 -8.49
N SER A 111 -3.18 -18.82 -8.73
CA SER A 111 -3.93 -17.60 -9.03
C SER A 111 -4.28 -17.50 -10.52
N GLU A 112 -5.19 -16.58 -10.86
CA GLU A 112 -5.47 -16.21 -12.25
C GLU A 112 -4.21 -15.77 -12.99
N VAL A 113 -3.34 -15.00 -12.32
CA VAL A 113 -2.08 -14.51 -12.88
C VAL A 113 -1.16 -15.67 -13.23
N ASN A 114 -1.01 -16.65 -12.34
CA ASN A 114 -0.20 -17.85 -12.61
C ASN A 114 -0.75 -18.61 -13.83
N ALA A 115 -2.06 -18.78 -13.90
CA ALA A 115 -2.73 -19.49 -15.00
C ALA A 115 -2.56 -18.77 -16.35
N LYS A 116 -2.61 -17.43 -16.34
CA LYS A 116 -2.36 -16.58 -17.51
C LYS A 116 -0.88 -16.58 -17.91
N TYR A 117 0.03 -16.55 -16.94
CA TYR A 117 1.47 -16.57 -17.16
C TYR A 117 1.96 -17.87 -17.80
N LYS A 118 1.37 -19.02 -17.47
CA LYS A 118 1.62 -20.29 -18.18
C LYS A 118 1.33 -20.20 -19.68
N LEU A 119 0.22 -19.56 -20.05
CA LEU A 119 -0.11 -19.33 -21.45
C LEU A 119 0.92 -18.41 -22.12
N TYR A 120 1.31 -17.32 -21.44
CA TYR A 120 2.35 -16.39 -21.90
C TYR A 120 3.67 -17.12 -22.20
N LEU A 121 4.18 -17.89 -21.25
CA LEU A 121 5.43 -18.64 -21.42
C LEU A 121 5.37 -19.60 -22.61
N LYS A 122 4.26 -20.34 -22.74
CA LYS A 122 4.10 -21.28 -23.86
C LYS A 122 4.03 -20.55 -25.21
N ALA A 123 3.39 -19.39 -25.26
CA ALA A 123 3.38 -18.56 -26.45
C ALA A 123 4.78 -18.06 -26.80
N LYS A 124 5.56 -17.59 -25.82
CA LYS A 124 6.95 -17.12 -26.02
C LYS A 124 7.86 -18.25 -26.51
N GLU A 125 7.74 -19.45 -25.95
CA GLU A 125 8.46 -20.65 -26.40
C GLU A 125 8.20 -20.95 -27.89
N LEU A 126 6.95 -20.77 -28.33
CA LEU A 126 6.54 -20.96 -29.72
C LEU A 126 6.71 -19.71 -30.59
N LYS A 127 7.41 -18.68 -30.11
CA LYS A 127 7.64 -17.40 -30.81
C LYS A 127 6.34 -16.72 -31.25
N GLY A 128 5.29 -16.83 -30.43
CA GLY A 128 4.02 -16.13 -30.60
C GLY A 128 4.09 -14.69 -30.07
N ASP A 129 3.33 -13.82 -30.73
CA ASP A 129 3.20 -12.40 -30.40
C ASP A 129 1.92 -12.10 -29.60
N GLY A 130 1.06 -13.10 -29.41
CA GLY A 130 -0.13 -12.94 -28.58
C GLY A 130 -0.95 -14.21 -28.42
N ILE A 131 -2.05 -14.06 -27.70
CA ILE A 131 -3.05 -15.11 -27.44
C ILE A 131 -4.44 -14.54 -27.70
N ILE A 132 -5.19 -15.19 -28.58
CA ILE A 132 -6.61 -14.90 -28.86
C ILE A 132 -7.50 -15.96 -28.23
N ASP A 133 -8.81 -15.71 -28.21
CA ASP A 133 -9.82 -16.60 -27.61
C ASP A 133 -9.41 -17.03 -26.18
N TYR A 134 -8.74 -16.12 -25.46
CA TYR A 134 -8.26 -16.37 -24.11
C TYR A 134 -9.43 -16.56 -23.15
N LYS A 135 -9.39 -17.67 -22.41
CA LYS A 135 -10.41 -18.02 -21.42
C LYS A 135 -9.77 -18.59 -20.17
N ILE A 136 -10.22 -18.08 -19.02
CA ILE A 136 -10.06 -18.70 -17.71
C ILE A 136 -11.42 -19.13 -17.21
N ASN A 137 -11.47 -20.31 -16.61
CA ASN A 137 -12.63 -20.83 -15.93
C ASN A 137 -12.15 -21.41 -14.60
N PHE A 138 -12.82 -21.14 -13.48
CA PHE A 138 -12.40 -21.61 -12.15
C PHE A 138 -12.98 -22.97 -11.76
N THR A 139 -14.03 -23.44 -12.45
CA THR A 139 -14.68 -24.72 -12.10
C THR A 139 -15.09 -25.49 -13.36
N PRO A 140 -14.33 -26.53 -13.77
CA PRO A 140 -12.98 -26.87 -13.30
C PRO A 140 -11.98 -25.76 -13.64
N PHE A 141 -10.93 -25.61 -12.82
CA PHE A 141 -9.94 -24.56 -13.01
C PHE A 141 -9.04 -24.84 -14.23
N TYR A 142 -9.13 -24.01 -15.27
CA TYR A 142 -8.26 -24.08 -16.43
C TYR A 142 -8.04 -22.70 -17.08
N SER A 143 -6.93 -22.58 -17.79
CA SER A 143 -6.67 -21.49 -18.74
C SER A 143 -6.51 -22.04 -20.15
N SER A 144 -6.97 -21.30 -21.16
CA SER A 144 -6.88 -21.69 -22.55
C SER A 144 -6.81 -20.49 -23.47
N GLY A 145 -6.36 -20.72 -24.70
CA GLY A 145 -6.33 -19.74 -25.78
C GLY A 145 -5.64 -20.28 -27.01
N THR A 146 -5.58 -19.48 -28.07
CA THR A 146 -4.86 -19.80 -29.30
C THR A 146 -3.67 -18.86 -29.43
N ILE A 147 -2.47 -19.43 -29.52
CA ILE A 147 -1.24 -18.69 -29.74
C ILE A 147 -1.23 -18.19 -31.19
N VAL A 148 -0.92 -16.92 -31.37
CA VAL A 148 -0.84 -16.28 -32.67
C VAL A 148 0.49 -15.60 -32.87
N LYS A 149 0.91 -15.46 -34.14
CA LYS A 149 2.09 -14.71 -34.55
C LYS A 149 1.67 -13.61 -35.51
N LYS A 150 2.24 -12.42 -35.36
CA LYS A 150 2.00 -11.30 -36.26
C LYS A 150 2.49 -11.67 -37.67
N LYS A 151 1.65 -11.41 -38.67
CA LYS A 151 1.94 -11.69 -40.08
C LYS A 151 2.82 -10.59 -40.68
#